data_AF-A0A832MRM6-F1
#
_entry.id   AF-A0A832MRM6-F1
#
_cell.length_a   1.000
_cell.length_b   1.000
_cell.length_c   1.000
_cell.angle_alpha   90.00
_cell.angle_beta   90.00
_cell.angle_gamma   90.00
#
_symmetry.space_group_name_H-M   'P 1'
#
loop_
_entity.id
_entity.type
_entity.pdbx_description
1 polymer ?
#
loop_
_entity_poly.entity_id
_entity_poly.type
_entity_poly.pdbx_seq_one_letter_code
_entity_poly.pdbx_strand_id
1 'polypeptide(L)'
;MTEKSRIKYNPVTQEIEIEGSEEFIREYFDRVQTLFKEMQQEVKREKRRKAKKVEVKTRAKRPKMKKERASAKGIKVKVMELIAKAGEQGISSEELQEKTGLSARQIWSVIYRAEKAGKVVKEKRGVYKIA
;
A
#
# COMPACT_ATOMS: atom_id res chain seq x y z
N MET A 1 -44.57 -37.81 -0.26
CA MET A 1 -43.99 -37.07 0.87
C MET A 1 -43.58 -35.71 0.33
N THR A 2 -44.09 -34.60 0.87
CA THR A 2 -43.66 -33.26 0.46
C THR A 2 -42.31 -32.97 1.11
N GLU A 3 -41.24 -32.99 0.32
CA GLU A 3 -39.92 -32.55 0.78
C GLU A 3 -40.03 -31.07 1.16
N LYS A 4 -39.90 -30.78 2.46
CA LYS A 4 -39.98 -29.42 2.96
C LYS A 4 -38.63 -28.74 2.72
N SER A 5 -38.55 -27.91 1.70
CA SER A 5 -37.36 -27.08 1.46
C SER A 5 -37.30 -25.89 2.42
N ARG A 6 -36.11 -25.58 2.94
CA ARG A 6 -35.89 -24.50 3.91
C ARG A 6 -34.52 -23.86 3.69
N ILE A 7 -34.46 -22.54 3.82
CA ILE A 7 -33.21 -21.78 3.88
C ILE A 7 -33.15 -21.08 5.23
N LYS A 8 -32.03 -21.21 5.94
CA LYS A 8 -31.77 -20.49 7.20
C LYS A 8 -30.49 -19.67 7.06
N TYR A 9 -30.50 -18.48 7.64
CA TYR A 9 -29.31 -17.65 7.81
C TYR A 9 -29.05 -17.46 9.29
N ASN A 10 -27.83 -17.81 9.72
CA ASN A 10 -27.38 -17.51 11.07
C ASN A 10 -26.64 -16.16 11.07
N PRO A 11 -27.20 -15.09 11.66
CA PRO A 11 -26.55 -13.77 11.65
C PRO A 11 -25.27 -13.71 12.48
N VAL A 12 -25.06 -14.66 13.41
CA VAL A 12 -23.89 -14.68 14.29
C VAL A 12 -22.71 -15.35 13.59
N THR A 13 -22.91 -16.56 13.05
CA THR A 13 -21.85 -17.31 12.34
C THR A 13 -21.74 -16.93 10.86
N GLN A 14 -22.72 -16.19 10.34
CA GLN A 14 -22.85 -15.82 8.92
C GLN A 14 -23.03 -17.03 7.99
N GLU A 15 -23.46 -18.17 8.54
CA GLU A 15 -23.71 -19.39 7.78
C GLU A 15 -25.08 -19.37 7.12
N ILE A 16 -25.16 -19.93 5.91
CA ILE A 16 -26.41 -20.14 5.17
C ILE A 16 -26.61 -21.65 5.03
N GLU A 17 -27.67 -22.17 5.64
CA GLU A 17 -28.08 -23.56 5.52
C GLU A 17 -29.20 -23.68 4.48
N ILE A 18 -29.04 -24.61 3.54
CA ILE A 18 -30.03 -24.91 2.50
C ILE A 18 -30.39 -26.39 2.62
N GLU A 19 -31.63 -26.66 3.01
CA GLU A 19 -32.19 -28.01 3.14
C GLU A 19 -33.33 -28.17 2.12
N GLY A 20 -33.45 -29.33 1.48
CA GLY A 20 -34.51 -29.60 0.52
C GLY A 20 -34.15 -30.70 -0.48
N SER A 21 -34.88 -30.73 -1.59
CA SER A 21 -34.56 -31.59 -2.73
C SER A 21 -33.19 -31.25 -3.30
N GLU A 22 -32.54 -32.21 -3.97
CA GLU A 22 -31.22 -31.98 -4.58
C GLU A 22 -31.24 -30.84 -5.61
N GLU A 23 -32.30 -30.76 -6.42
CA GLU A 23 -32.49 -29.68 -7.39
C GLU A 23 -32.60 -28.31 -6.70
N PHE A 24 -33.34 -28.23 -5.60
CA PHE A 24 -33.47 -27.01 -4.80
C PHE A 24 -32.12 -26.60 -4.22
N ILE A 25 -31.37 -27.54 -3.63
CA ILE A 25 -30.05 -27.24 -3.07
C ILE A 25 -29.13 -26.69 -4.14
N ARG A 26 -29.06 -27.32 -5.31
CA ARG A 26 -28.19 -26.89 -6.42
C ARG A 26 -28.56 -25.50 -6.92
N GLU A 27 -29.84 -25.26 -7.20
CA GLU A 27 -30.31 -23.96 -7.71
C GLU A 27 -29.98 -22.81 -6.76
N TYR A 28 -30.26 -22.98 -5.47
CA TYR A 28 -30.04 -21.92 -4.48
C TYR A 28 -28.58 -21.77 -4.09
N PHE A 29 -27.80 -22.86 -4.08
CA PHE A 29 -26.36 -22.79 -3.90
C PHE A 29 -25.70 -21.97 -5.02
N ASP A 30 -26.06 -22.22 -6.28
CA ASP A 30 -25.53 -21.48 -7.43
C ASP A 30 -25.93 -20.00 -7.41
N ARG A 31 -27.16 -19.69 -6.98
CA ARG A 31 -27.61 -18.31 -6.77
C ARG A 31 -26.78 -17.61 -5.69
N VAL A 32 -26.58 -18.25 -4.54
CA VAL A 32 -25.77 -17.70 -3.45
C VAL A 32 -24.34 -17.46 -3.92
N GLN A 33 -23.72 -18.41 -4.63
CA GLN A 33 -22.38 -18.22 -5.20
C GLN A 33 -22.30 -17.05 -6.18
N THR A 34 -23.33 -16.86 -7.00
CA THR A 34 -23.41 -15.76 -7.97
C THR A 34 -23.47 -14.41 -7.26
N LEU A 35 -24.35 -14.28 -6.25
CA LEU A 35 -24.46 -13.06 -5.44
C LEU A 35 -23.14 -12.73 -4.73
N PHE A 36 -22.43 -13.72 -4.19
CA PHE A 36 -21.11 -13.52 -3.59
C PHE A 36 -20.08 -12.99 -4.60
N LYS A 37 -20.08 -13.52 -5.83
CA LYS A 37 -19.17 -13.06 -6.91
C LYS A 37 -19.49 -11.63 -7.33
N GLU A 38 -20.75 -11.28 -7.50
CA GLU A 38 -21.20 -9.93 -7.84
C GLU A 38 -20.81 -8.91 -6.77
N MET A 39 -21.07 -9.23 -5.50
CA MET A 39 -20.66 -8.39 -4.37
C MET A 39 -19.14 -8.15 -4.35
N GLN A 40 -18.33 -9.19 -4.56
CA GLN A 40 -16.87 -9.02 -4.64
C GLN A 40 -16.45 -8.14 -5.82
N GLN A 41 -17.11 -8.28 -6.96
CA GLN A 41 -16.82 -7.46 -8.14
C GLN A 41 -17.21 -6.00 -7.91
N GLU A 42 -18.33 -5.75 -7.23
CA GLU A 42 -18.77 -4.40 -6.88
C GLU A 42 -17.82 -3.73 -5.87
N VAL A 43 -17.37 -4.44 -4.83
CA VAL A 43 -16.34 -3.93 -3.91
C VAL A 43 -15.04 -3.61 -4.65
N LYS A 44 -14.62 -4.45 -5.61
CA LYS A 44 -13.45 -4.16 -6.47
C LYS A 44 -13.68 -2.94 -7.36
N ARG A 45 -14.87 -2.79 -7.96
CA ARG A 45 -15.24 -1.62 -8.79
C ARG A 45 -15.32 -0.35 -7.95
N GLU A 46 -15.83 -0.42 -6.73
CA GLU A 46 -15.94 0.71 -5.82
C GLU A 46 -14.56 1.16 -5.31
N LYS A 47 -13.66 0.22 -4.98
CA LYS A 47 -12.25 0.53 -4.67
C LYS A 47 -11.55 1.21 -5.86
N ARG A 48 -11.78 0.71 -7.09
CA ARG A 48 -11.27 1.35 -8.31
C ARG A 48 -11.87 2.74 -8.55
N ARG A 49 -13.17 2.93 -8.28
CA ARG A 49 -13.85 4.23 -8.38
C ARG A 49 -13.37 5.21 -7.31
N LYS A 50 -13.14 4.77 -6.07
CA LYS A 50 -12.58 5.59 -4.98
C LYS A 50 -11.13 5.99 -5.30
N ALA A 51 -10.31 5.07 -5.81
CA ALA A 51 -8.97 5.40 -6.31
C ALA A 51 -9.01 6.45 -7.44
N LYS A 52 -9.93 6.30 -8.40
CA LYS A 52 -10.11 7.26 -9.49
C LYS A 52 -10.71 8.61 -9.02
N LYS A 53 -11.55 8.63 -7.98
CA LYS A 53 -12.16 9.84 -7.41
C LYS A 53 -11.19 10.63 -6.53
N VAL A 54 -10.19 9.98 -5.93
CA VAL A 54 -9.06 10.65 -5.26
C VAL A 54 -8.13 11.31 -6.30
N GLU A 55 -7.96 10.69 -7.47
CA GLU A 55 -7.12 11.25 -8.55
C GLU A 55 -7.72 12.51 -9.21
N VAL A 56 -9.06 12.66 -9.19
CA VAL A 56 -9.74 13.81 -9.83
C VAL A 56 -9.87 15.02 -8.89
N LYS A 57 -9.92 14.83 -7.56
CA LYS A 57 -10.08 15.96 -6.61
C LYS A 57 -8.79 16.70 -6.23
N THR A 58 -7.61 16.25 -6.68
CA THR A 58 -6.33 16.97 -6.48
C THR A 58 -5.80 17.63 -7.75
N ARG A 59 -6.68 17.97 -8.72
CA ARG A 59 -6.29 18.74 -9.90
C ARG A 59 -6.90 20.15 -9.92
N ALA A 60 -6.92 20.81 -8.76
CA ALA A 60 -6.88 22.26 -8.72
C ALA A 60 -5.44 22.70 -9.07
N LYS A 61 -5.34 23.46 -10.16
CA LYS A 61 -4.11 23.94 -10.79
C LYS A 61 -3.14 24.56 -9.77
N ARG A 62 -2.03 23.88 -9.49
CA ARG A 62 -0.78 24.54 -9.09
C ARG A 62 0.15 24.54 -10.31
N PRO A 63 0.85 25.66 -10.60
CA PRO A 63 1.70 25.75 -11.77
C PRO A 63 2.76 24.65 -11.71
N LYS A 64 2.95 23.96 -12.84
CA LYS A 64 3.99 22.95 -13.02
C LYS A 64 5.36 23.63 -12.91
N MET A 65 5.86 23.81 -11.70
CA MET A 65 7.31 23.78 -11.51
C MET A 65 7.74 22.37 -11.90
N LYS A 66 8.48 22.29 -13.02
CA LYS A 66 9.23 21.11 -13.41
C LYS A 66 10.19 20.76 -12.27
N LYS A 67 9.74 19.99 -11.28
CA LYS A 67 10.66 19.23 -10.44
C LYS A 67 11.16 18.12 -11.34
N GLU A 68 12.34 18.33 -11.92
CA GLU A 68 13.12 17.31 -12.58
C GLU A 68 13.02 16.05 -11.72
N ARG A 69 12.37 15.01 -12.26
CA ARG A 69 12.34 13.71 -11.62
C ARG A 69 13.78 13.22 -11.65
N ALA A 70 14.56 13.54 -10.62
CA ALA A 70 15.83 12.90 -10.37
C ALA A 70 15.54 11.40 -10.43
N SER A 71 16.16 10.73 -11.41
CA SER A 71 16.02 9.30 -11.59
C SER A 71 16.30 8.60 -10.26
N ALA A 72 15.66 7.46 -9.98
CA ALA A 72 15.83 6.76 -8.72
C ALA A 72 17.31 6.47 -8.37
N LYS A 73 18.17 6.39 -9.40
CA LYS A 73 19.64 6.32 -9.27
C LYS A 73 20.24 7.61 -8.71
N GLY A 74 19.84 8.78 -9.22
CA GLY A 74 20.33 10.08 -8.74
C GLY A 74 19.98 10.37 -7.28
N ILE A 75 18.83 9.90 -6.80
CA ILE A 75 18.41 10.03 -5.40
C ILE A 75 19.37 9.28 -4.46
N LYS A 76 19.70 8.03 -4.81
CA LYS A 76 20.63 7.21 -4.02
C LYS A 76 22.02 7.85 -3.95
N VAL A 77 22.54 8.31 -5.08
CA VAL A 77 23.87 8.93 -5.16
C VAL A 77 23.94 10.17 -4.28
N LYS A 78 22.98 11.10 -4.39
CA LYS A 78 22.95 12.32 -3.59
C LYS A 78 22.92 12.08 -2.08
N VAL A 79 22.10 11.13 -1.61
CA VAL A 79 22.01 10.81 -0.17
C VAL A 79 23.32 10.18 0.33
N MET A 80 23.89 9.24 -0.44
CA MET A 80 25.15 8.59 -0.06
C MET A 80 26.34 9.57 -0.06
N GLU A 81 26.41 10.49 -1.03
CA GLU A 81 27.45 11.53 -1.07
C GLU A 81 27.40 12.45 0.16
N LEU A 82 26.21 12.82 0.64
CA LEU A 82 26.07 13.64 1.83
C LEU A 82 26.43 12.88 3.11
N ILE A 83 26.07 11.60 3.22
CA ILE A 83 26.50 10.76 4.34
C ILE A 83 28.02 10.58 4.32
N ALA A 84 28.62 10.38 3.14
CA ALA A 84 30.07 10.28 2.99
C ALA A 84 30.79 11.58 3.36
N LYS A 85 30.23 12.74 2.96
CA LYS A 85 30.77 14.06 3.35
C LYS A 85 30.69 14.34 4.85
N ALA A 86 29.68 13.80 5.53
CA ALA A 86 29.53 13.94 6.98
C ALA A 86 30.50 13.03 7.77
N GLY A 87 30.98 11.94 7.16
CA GLY A 87 32.03 11.09 7.72
C GLY A 87 31.71 10.62 9.15
N GLU A 88 32.66 10.82 10.06
CA GLU A 88 32.58 10.40 11.46
C GLU A 88 31.58 11.20 12.30
N GLN A 89 31.23 12.43 11.91
CA GLN A 89 30.23 13.22 12.62
C GLN A 89 28.82 12.65 12.43
N GLY A 90 28.62 11.91 11.34
CA GLY A 90 27.31 11.43 10.92
C GLY A 90 26.40 12.57 10.48
N ILE A 91 25.29 12.22 9.84
CA ILE A 91 24.28 13.19 9.40
C ILE A 91 22.89 12.74 9.82
N SER A 92 22.10 13.71 10.26
CA SER A 92 20.71 13.47 10.64
C SER A 92 19.80 13.33 9.42
N SER A 93 18.67 12.64 9.57
CA SER A 93 17.67 12.57 8.50
C SER A 93 17.04 13.93 8.16
N GLU A 94 17.00 14.85 9.12
CA GLU A 94 16.49 16.22 8.94
C GLU A 94 17.45 17.05 8.09
N GLU A 95 18.75 17.00 8.40
CA GLU A 95 19.78 17.66 7.59
C GLU A 95 19.87 17.09 6.17
N LEU A 96 19.68 15.78 6.00
CA LEU A 96 19.58 15.16 4.68
C LEU A 96 18.38 15.69 3.91
N GLN A 97 17.24 15.91 4.59
CA GLN A 97 16.04 16.43 3.97
C GLN A 97 16.20 17.88 3.53
N GLU A 98 16.82 18.72 4.35
CA GLU A 98 17.12 20.12 4.02
C GLU A 98 18.10 20.23 2.84
N LYS A 99 19.20 19.48 2.88
CA LYS A 99 20.26 19.55 1.85
C LYS A 99 19.84 18.93 0.51
N THR A 100 18.94 17.95 0.51
CA THR A 100 18.52 17.25 -0.72
C THR A 100 17.15 17.67 -1.25
N GLY A 101 16.29 18.26 -0.43
CA GLY A 101 14.89 18.53 -0.77
C GLY A 101 14.05 17.26 -1.04
N LEU A 102 14.55 16.10 -0.62
CA LEU A 102 13.88 14.79 -0.75
C LEU A 102 12.90 14.57 0.40
N SER A 103 11.88 13.75 0.16
CA SER A 103 10.97 13.35 1.24
C SER A 103 11.68 12.40 2.23
N ALA A 104 11.29 12.47 3.51
CA ALA A 104 11.77 11.57 4.56
C ALA A 104 11.69 10.08 4.14
N ARG A 105 10.59 9.67 3.48
CA ARG A 105 10.42 8.31 2.98
C ARG A 105 11.47 7.89 1.95
N GLN A 106 11.85 8.79 1.03
CA GLN A 106 12.89 8.51 0.03
C GLN A 106 14.25 8.34 0.70
N ILE A 107 14.58 9.22 1.65
CA ILE A 107 15.82 9.18 2.43
C ILE A 107 15.89 7.87 3.23
N TRP A 108 14.84 7.55 3.99
CA TRP A 108 14.76 6.32 4.78
C TRP A 108 14.91 5.06 3.92
N SER A 109 14.29 5.03 2.73
CA SER A 109 14.43 3.90 1.81
C SER A 109 15.86 3.72 1.29
N VAL A 110 16.62 4.81 1.13
CA VAL A 110 18.03 4.73 0.72
C VAL A 110 18.89 4.28 1.90
N ILE A 111 18.73 4.92 3.06
CA ILE A 111 19.48 4.61 4.29
C ILE A 111 19.27 3.17 4.69
N TYR A 112 18.02 2.70 4.78
CA TYR A 112 17.70 1.31 5.15
C TYR A 112 18.38 0.29 4.23
N ARG A 113 18.40 0.56 2.91
CA ARG A 113 19.09 -0.31 1.94
C ARG A 113 20.61 -0.24 2.07
N ALA A 114 21.17 0.92 2.38
CA ALA A 114 22.60 1.10 2.59
C ALA A 114 23.09 0.44 3.89
N GLU A 115 22.28 0.52 4.95
CA GLU A 115 22.50 -0.13 6.24
C GLU A 115 22.46 -1.66 6.09
N LYS A 116 21.45 -2.20 5.40
CA LYS A 116 21.40 -3.63 5.06
C LYS A 116 22.57 -4.11 4.21
N ALA A 117 23.16 -3.22 3.41
CA ALA A 117 24.33 -3.51 2.60
C ALA A 117 25.66 -3.27 3.35
N GLY A 118 25.61 -2.87 4.63
CA GLY A 118 26.80 -2.60 5.44
C GLY A 118 27.60 -1.37 5.01
N LYS A 119 26.99 -0.43 4.27
CA LYS A 119 27.67 0.79 3.78
C LYS A 119 27.46 2.00 4.67
N VAL A 120 26.46 1.95 5.53
CA VAL A 120 26.07 3.02 6.44
C VAL A 120 25.78 2.37 7.78
N VAL A 121 26.30 2.95 8.86
CA VAL A 121 26.02 2.51 10.23
C VAL A 121 25.21 3.59 10.93
N LYS A 122 24.25 3.13 11.73
CA LYS A 122 23.48 3.99 12.61
C LYS A 122 24.26 4.23 13.90
N GLU A 123 24.75 5.45 14.09
CA GLU A 123 25.49 5.86 15.28
C GLU A 123 24.54 6.08 16.47
N LYS A 124 23.47 6.85 16.22
CA LYS A 124 22.46 7.22 17.21
C LYS A 124 21.09 7.25 16.55
N ARG A 125 20.02 7.45 17.35
CA ARG A 125 18.67 7.55 16.81
C ARG A 125 18.58 8.71 15.80
N GLY A 126 18.43 8.36 14.51
CA GLY A 126 18.28 9.33 13.44
C GLY A 126 19.58 9.90 12.87
N VAL A 127 20.75 9.44 13.33
CA VAL A 127 22.08 9.88 12.86
C VAL A 127 22.81 8.70 12.21
N TYR A 128 23.31 8.93 11.00
CA TYR A 128 23.90 7.90 10.15
C TYR A 128 25.29 8.32 9.67
N LYS A 129 26.26 7.41 9.74
CA LYS A 129 27.62 7.59 9.21
C LYS A 129 27.98 6.53 8.19
N ILE A 130 29.04 6.75 7.42
CA ILE A 130 29.59 5.70 6.57
C ILE A 130 30.13 4.56 7.47
N ALA A 131 29.93 3.32 7.04
CA ALA A 131 30.43 2.14 7.74
C ALA A 131 31.95 2.03 7.61
#